data_AF-A0A8H4BEL5-F1
#
_entry.id   AF-A0A8H4BEL5-F1
#
_cell.length_a   1.000
_cell.length_b   1.000
_cell.length_c   1.000
_cell.angle_alpha   90.00
_cell.angle_beta   90.00
_cell.angle_gamma   90.00
#
_symmetry.space_group_name_H-M   'P 1'
#
loop_
_entity.id
_entity.type
_entity.pdbx_description
1 polymer ?
#
loop_
_entity_poly.entity_id
_entity_poly.type
_entity_poly.pdbx_seq_one_letter_code
_entity_poly.pdbx_strand_id
1 'polypeptide(L)'
;MAEESINRKDNNMYFYAGKEQFSIILELDELQGLQFDKTGPNSLLSTLRNCYKDGIGLLKYSIIVGEDMCDVIEIVFKNATEQTKAILARPTIQGRELHVYKPLGYRAEYLYSLDIFDVPIGDPEETKTMLCDTFLKFGDILDCKVHVTEDGSWMTGSAYVLLLAYKRYNFKSKKYTHRSLAKSGRYIRVKWSKKVPVYYPVPNQ
;
A
#
# COMPACT_ATOMS: atom_id res chain seq x y z
N MET A 1 -2.43 -26.68 26.40
CA MET A 1 -3.29 -25.66 25.77
C MET A 1 -2.55 -25.21 24.54
N ALA A 2 -3.03 -25.59 23.37
CA ALA A 2 -2.42 -25.17 22.11
C ALA A 2 -2.76 -23.70 21.92
N GLU A 3 -1.73 -22.85 21.84
CA GLU A 3 -1.88 -21.48 21.36
C GLU A 3 -2.39 -21.60 19.92
N GLU A 4 -3.64 -21.16 19.69
CA GLU A 4 -4.14 -20.92 18.35
C GLU A 4 -3.22 -19.88 17.72
N SER A 5 -2.32 -20.36 16.87
CA SER A 5 -1.55 -19.53 15.96
C SER A 5 -2.56 -18.70 15.18
N ILE A 6 -2.65 -17.41 15.51
CA ILE A 6 -3.51 -16.46 14.82
C ILE A 6 -3.19 -16.60 13.32
N ASN A 7 -4.16 -17.08 12.56
CA ASN A 7 -4.05 -17.26 11.13
C ASN A 7 -3.99 -15.85 10.49
N ARG A 8 -2.76 -15.29 10.39
CA ARG A 8 -2.46 -13.91 9.94
C ARG A 8 -2.99 -13.57 8.53
N LYS A 9 -3.49 -14.56 7.78
CA LYS A 9 -3.76 -14.49 6.34
C LYS A 9 -5.22 -14.22 5.96
N ASP A 10 -6.15 -14.28 6.91
CA ASP A 10 -7.56 -14.06 6.60
C ASP A 10 -7.92 -12.57 6.80
N ASN A 11 -7.89 -11.79 5.72
CA ASN A 11 -8.46 -10.44 5.52
C ASN A 11 -7.66 -9.17 5.94
N ASN A 12 -6.41 -9.25 6.41
CA ASN A 12 -5.63 -8.03 6.66
C ASN A 12 -4.70 -7.68 5.48
N MET A 13 -5.12 -6.71 4.66
CA MET A 13 -4.28 -6.10 3.64
C MET A 13 -3.18 -5.26 4.31
N TYR A 14 -1.97 -5.82 4.40
CA TYR A 14 -0.79 -5.12 4.91
C TYR A 14 -0.22 -4.16 3.86
N PHE A 15 0.19 -2.97 4.30
CA PHE A 15 0.88 -2.00 3.46
C PHE A 15 2.30 -1.82 3.99
N TYR A 16 3.28 -2.07 3.14
CA TYR A 16 4.69 -1.97 3.50
C TYR A 16 5.29 -0.69 2.92
N ALA A 17 6.18 -0.03 3.66
CA ALA A 17 7.04 1.01 3.11
C ALA A 17 8.32 0.38 2.56
N GLY A 18 8.58 0.58 1.27
CA GLY A 18 9.84 0.18 0.63
C GLY A 18 10.94 1.18 0.92
N LYS A 19 12.20 0.73 0.98
CA LYS A 19 13.36 1.63 0.98
C LYS A 19 13.59 2.21 -0.42
N GLU A 20 13.19 1.47 -1.46
CA GLU A 20 13.40 1.83 -2.86
C GLU A 20 12.08 2.12 -3.59
N GLN A 21 12.14 2.92 -4.67
CA GLN A 21 10.95 3.39 -5.39
C GLN A 21 10.31 2.30 -6.27
N PHE A 22 11.13 1.49 -6.93
CA PHE A 22 10.69 0.46 -7.88
C PHE A 22 11.03 -0.92 -7.33
N SER A 23 10.43 -1.29 -6.20
CA SER A 23 10.69 -2.57 -5.55
C SER A 23 9.42 -3.38 -5.31
N ILE A 24 9.59 -4.64 -4.91
CA ILE A 24 8.53 -5.48 -4.34
C ILE A 24 8.99 -5.99 -2.99
N ILE A 25 8.05 -6.34 -2.12
CA ILE A 25 8.32 -6.91 -0.81
C ILE A 25 7.75 -8.33 -0.75
N LEU A 26 8.54 -9.23 -0.19
CA LEU A 26 8.20 -10.63 0.10
C LEU A 26 8.42 -10.86 1.60
N GLU A 27 7.46 -11.52 2.27
CA GLU A 27 7.62 -11.91 3.67
C GLU A 27 8.50 -13.16 3.78
N LEU A 28 9.50 -13.15 4.66
CA LEU A 28 10.46 -14.26 4.78
C LEU A 28 9.80 -15.54 5.34
N ASP A 29 8.72 -15.39 6.10
CA ASP A 29 7.94 -16.53 6.65
C ASP A 29 7.31 -17.40 5.53
N GLU A 30 7.09 -16.86 4.33
CA GLU A 30 6.61 -17.64 3.19
C GLU A 30 7.71 -18.47 2.52
N LEU A 31 8.97 -18.19 2.88
CA LEU A 31 10.19 -18.75 2.29
C LEU A 31 10.92 -19.69 3.27
N GLN A 32 10.22 -20.18 4.28
CA GLN A 32 10.77 -21.06 5.31
C GLN A 32 11.50 -22.28 4.72
N GLY A 33 12.67 -22.60 5.27
CA GLY A 33 13.53 -23.70 4.81
C GLY A 33 14.58 -23.28 3.78
N LEU A 34 14.49 -22.07 3.20
CA LEU A 34 15.58 -21.48 2.41
C LEU A 34 16.50 -20.65 3.32
N GLN A 35 17.81 -20.72 3.07
CA GLN A 35 18.80 -19.98 3.86
C GLN A 35 19.37 -18.82 3.03
N PHE A 36 19.35 -17.61 3.62
CA PHE A 36 19.72 -16.37 2.94
C PHE A 36 21.20 -16.35 2.52
N ASP A 37 22.10 -16.70 3.43
CA ASP A 37 23.55 -16.54 3.27
C ASP A 37 24.29 -17.79 2.77
N LYS A 38 23.56 -18.86 2.40
CA LYS A 38 24.21 -20.07 1.86
C LYS A 38 24.26 -20.05 0.34
N THR A 39 25.38 -20.51 -0.21
CA THR A 39 25.50 -20.93 -1.61
C THR A 39 25.01 -22.38 -1.74
N GLY A 40 24.29 -22.70 -2.83
CA GLY A 40 23.79 -24.07 -3.10
C GLY A 40 22.28 -24.14 -3.39
N PRO A 41 21.71 -25.35 -3.51
CA PRO A 41 20.34 -25.57 -3.99
C PRO A 41 19.24 -25.03 -3.04
N ASN A 42 19.59 -24.79 -1.77
CA ASN A 42 18.69 -24.20 -0.75
C ASN A 42 19.00 -22.71 -0.49
N SER A 43 19.77 -22.07 -1.38
CA SER A 43 20.09 -20.64 -1.31
C SER A 43 18.87 -19.81 -1.66
N LEU A 44 18.34 -19.06 -0.68
CA LEU A 44 17.25 -18.12 -0.94
C LEU A 44 17.65 -17.09 -1.99
N LEU A 45 18.90 -16.61 -1.94
CA LEU A 45 19.43 -15.65 -2.90
C LEU A 45 19.40 -16.20 -4.33
N SER A 46 19.90 -17.43 -4.55
CA SER A 46 19.89 -18.05 -5.89
C SER A 46 18.47 -18.29 -6.39
N THR A 47 17.57 -18.77 -5.52
CA THR A 47 16.17 -18.99 -5.90
C THR A 47 15.49 -17.69 -6.32
N LEU A 48 15.63 -16.62 -5.52
CA LEU A 48 15.03 -15.32 -5.83
C LEU A 48 15.61 -14.70 -7.11
N ARG A 49 16.92 -14.81 -7.34
CA ARG A 49 17.56 -14.33 -8.58
C ARG A 49 17.07 -15.09 -9.83
N ASN A 50 16.73 -16.37 -9.69
CA ASN A 50 16.16 -17.15 -10.79
C ASN A 50 14.69 -16.77 -11.08
N CYS A 51 13.90 -16.52 -10.04
CA CYS A 51 12.50 -16.10 -10.18
C CYS A 51 12.38 -14.65 -10.68
N TYR A 52 13.27 -13.77 -10.24
CA TYR A 52 13.26 -12.33 -10.54
C TYR A 52 14.56 -11.91 -11.21
N LYS A 53 14.78 -12.38 -12.45
CA LYS A 53 16.01 -12.14 -13.21
C LYS A 53 16.31 -10.66 -13.47
N ASP A 54 15.25 -9.87 -13.61
CA ASP A 54 15.33 -8.41 -13.84
C ASP A 54 15.54 -7.62 -12.53
N GLY A 55 15.53 -8.28 -11.37
CA GLY A 55 15.83 -7.64 -10.09
C GLY A 55 17.29 -7.19 -10.04
N ILE A 56 17.52 -5.90 -9.84
CA ILE A 56 18.85 -5.29 -9.77
C ILE A 56 19.43 -5.32 -8.36
N GLY A 57 18.58 -5.35 -7.33
CA GLY A 57 18.98 -5.31 -5.93
C GLY A 57 18.13 -6.23 -5.08
N LEU A 58 18.69 -6.65 -3.95
CA LEU A 58 17.98 -7.43 -2.94
C LEU A 58 18.41 -6.94 -1.56
N LEU A 59 17.43 -6.53 -0.75
CA LEU A 59 17.64 -6.04 0.61
C LEU A 59 16.88 -6.96 1.57
N LYS A 60 17.52 -7.31 2.68
CA LYS A 60 16.87 -7.98 3.81
C LYS A 60 16.78 -6.99 4.98
N TYR A 61 15.61 -6.85 5.58
CA TYR A 61 15.42 -6.06 6.78
C TYR A 61 14.15 -6.49 7.50
N SER A 62 14.03 -6.07 8.76
CA SER A 62 12.85 -6.35 9.57
C SER A 62 11.90 -5.16 9.55
N ILE A 63 10.61 -5.45 9.67
CA ILE A 63 9.51 -4.50 9.77
C ILE A 63 8.72 -4.83 11.03
N ILE A 64 8.21 -3.81 11.74
CA ILE A 64 7.28 -4.03 12.86
C ILE A 64 5.86 -4.00 12.31
N VAL A 65 5.12 -5.10 12.47
CA VAL A 65 3.72 -5.26 12.09
C VAL A 65 2.88 -5.38 13.36
N GLY A 66 2.31 -4.27 13.82
CA GLY A 66 1.64 -4.22 15.12
C GLY A 66 2.67 -4.30 16.25
N GLU A 67 2.64 -5.39 17.01
CA GLU A 67 3.62 -5.70 18.07
C GLU A 67 4.69 -6.71 17.61
N ASP A 68 4.51 -7.31 16.43
CA ASP A 68 5.36 -8.40 15.94
C ASP A 68 6.48 -7.87 15.01
N MET A 69 7.65 -8.50 15.10
CA MET A 69 8.74 -8.29 14.16
C MET A 69 8.63 -9.28 13.00
N CYS A 70 8.61 -8.78 11.77
CA CYS A 70 8.53 -9.57 10.55
C CYS A 70 9.76 -9.29 9.67
N ASP A 71 10.53 -10.32 9.32
CA ASP A 71 11.61 -10.20 8.36
C ASP A 71 11.05 -10.21 6.93
N VAL A 72 11.51 -9.28 6.11
CA VAL A 72 11.12 -9.18 4.71
C VAL A 72 12.33 -9.11 3.78
N ILE A 73 12.08 -9.48 2.53
CA ILE A 73 12.99 -9.26 1.41
C ILE A 73 12.38 -8.21 0.47
N GLU A 74 13.14 -7.15 0.20
CA GLU A 74 12.81 -6.17 -0.83
C GLU A 74 13.66 -6.44 -2.08
N ILE A 75 13.00 -6.69 -3.21
CA ILE A 75 13.66 -6.87 -4.51
C ILE A 75 13.48 -5.58 -5.31
N VAL A 76 14.60 -5.00 -5.75
CA VAL A 76 14.65 -3.69 -6.42
C VAL A 76 14.76 -3.90 -7.92
N PHE A 77 14.03 -3.11 -8.70
CA PHE A 77 14.00 -3.11 -10.16
C PHE A 77 14.44 -1.77 -10.72
N LYS A 78 14.81 -1.74 -12.01
CA LYS A 78 15.30 -0.52 -12.65
C LYS A 78 14.20 0.52 -12.85
N ASN A 79 12.96 0.07 -13.07
CA ASN A 79 11.83 0.93 -13.43
C ASN A 79 10.48 0.28 -13.07
N ALA A 80 9.42 1.08 -13.16
CA ALA A 80 8.04 0.67 -12.87
C ALA A 80 7.53 -0.47 -13.78
N THR A 81 8.01 -0.57 -15.02
CA THR A 81 7.59 -1.64 -15.95
C THR A 81 8.09 -3.00 -15.47
N GLU A 82 9.37 -3.10 -15.10
CA GLU A 82 9.97 -4.32 -14.54
C GLU A 82 9.34 -4.70 -13.20
N GLN A 83 9.12 -3.71 -12.32
CA GLN A 83 8.39 -3.91 -11.05
C GLN A 83 7.00 -4.51 -11.31
N THR A 84 6.25 -3.96 -12.27
CA THR A 84 4.91 -4.44 -12.61
C THR A 84 4.93 -5.87 -13.14
N LYS A 85 5.89 -6.20 -14.02
CA LYS A 85 6.09 -7.57 -14.51
C LYS A 85 6.34 -8.54 -13.35
N ALA A 86 7.20 -8.17 -12.40
CA ALA A 86 7.51 -8.99 -11.24
C ALA A 86 6.31 -9.22 -10.32
N ILE A 87 5.47 -8.21 -10.10
CA ILE A 87 4.21 -8.34 -9.35
C ILE A 87 3.26 -9.32 -10.04
N LEU A 88 3.14 -9.23 -11.37
CA LEU A 88 2.24 -10.09 -12.14
C LEU A 88 2.76 -11.53 -12.31
N ALA A 89 4.08 -11.73 -12.22
CA ALA A 89 4.72 -13.03 -12.45
C ALA A 89 4.36 -14.10 -11.40
N ARG A 90 3.95 -13.69 -10.18
CA ARG A 90 3.45 -14.59 -9.10
C ARG A 90 4.25 -15.91 -8.99
N PRO A 91 5.57 -15.85 -8.76
CA PRO A 91 6.40 -17.04 -8.84
C PRO A 91 6.04 -18.04 -7.76
N THR A 92 6.13 -19.32 -8.12
CA THR A 92 5.98 -20.43 -7.20
C THR A 92 7.36 -20.82 -6.66
N ILE A 93 7.56 -20.77 -5.34
CA ILE A 93 8.76 -21.25 -4.66
C ILE A 93 8.36 -22.41 -3.74
N GLN A 94 9.08 -23.54 -3.83
CA GLN A 94 8.78 -24.76 -3.06
C GLN A 94 7.31 -25.22 -3.17
N GLY A 95 6.70 -25.05 -4.36
CA GLY A 95 5.31 -25.44 -4.61
C GLY A 95 4.25 -24.48 -4.05
N ARG A 96 4.64 -23.30 -3.55
CA ARG A 96 3.73 -22.27 -3.05
C ARG A 96 3.84 -20.99 -3.86
N GLU A 97 2.72 -20.44 -4.28
CA GLU A 97 2.66 -19.08 -4.85
C GLU A 97 2.97 -18.08 -3.74
N LEU A 98 3.93 -17.18 -3.98
CA LEU A 98 4.30 -16.17 -3.01
C LEU A 98 3.36 -14.97 -3.08
N HIS A 99 3.09 -14.37 -1.92
CA HIS A 99 2.46 -13.07 -1.86
C HIS A 99 3.49 -11.99 -2.16
N VAL A 100 3.21 -11.22 -3.20
CA VAL A 100 4.06 -10.11 -3.65
C VAL A 100 3.39 -8.80 -3.30
N TYR A 101 4.02 -8.02 -2.43
CA TYR A 101 3.51 -6.72 -2.01
C TYR A 101 4.18 -5.62 -2.82
N LYS A 102 3.39 -4.70 -3.35
CA LYS A 102 3.91 -3.44 -3.90
C LYS A 102 4.11 -2.47 -2.72
N PRO A 103 5.36 -2.09 -2.38
CA PRO A 103 5.60 -1.11 -1.34
C PRO A 103 5.01 0.25 -1.70
N LEU A 104 4.59 0.95 -0.66
CA LEU A 104 4.29 2.37 -0.68
C LEU A 104 5.58 3.16 -0.41
N GLY A 105 5.66 4.40 -0.93
CA GLY A 105 6.85 5.23 -0.74
C GLY A 105 7.14 5.54 0.74
N TYR A 106 8.43 5.60 1.11
CA TYR A 106 8.93 5.77 2.49
C TYR A 106 8.44 7.02 3.26
N ARG A 107 7.64 7.90 2.64
CA ARG A 107 7.22 9.18 3.22
C ARG A 107 5.91 9.13 4.01
N ALA A 108 5.16 8.02 3.94
CA ALA A 108 3.77 8.00 4.40
C ALA A 108 3.41 6.90 5.39
N GLU A 109 2.76 7.30 6.49
CA GLU A 109 2.62 6.48 7.71
C GLU A 109 1.30 5.72 7.76
N TYR A 110 0.28 6.28 7.14
CA TYR A 110 -1.05 5.73 7.17
C TYR A 110 -1.71 5.86 5.81
N LEU A 111 -2.44 4.81 5.45
CA LEU A 111 -3.42 4.86 4.40
C LEU A 111 -4.77 5.25 5.00
N TYR A 112 -5.37 6.30 4.45
CA TYR A 112 -6.71 6.75 4.78
C TYR A 112 -7.67 6.53 3.63
N SER A 113 -8.82 5.93 3.93
CA SER A 113 -9.99 5.97 3.04
C SER A 113 -10.88 7.14 3.47
N LEU A 114 -11.08 8.09 2.56
CA LEU A 114 -11.90 9.28 2.77
C LEU A 114 -13.21 9.10 2.01
N ASP A 115 -14.33 9.09 2.73
CA ASP A 115 -15.64 9.22 2.12
C ASP A 115 -16.00 10.71 2.05
N ILE A 116 -16.40 11.16 0.88
CA ILE A 116 -16.66 12.57 0.60
C ILE A 116 -18.12 12.73 0.17
N PHE A 117 -18.78 13.70 0.78
CA PHE A 117 -20.17 14.04 0.57
C PHE A 117 -20.31 15.52 0.20
N ASP A 118 -21.46 15.86 -0.35
CA ASP A 118 -21.78 17.21 -0.86
C ASP A 118 -20.77 17.65 -1.94
N VAL A 119 -20.31 16.70 -2.74
CA VAL A 119 -19.44 16.97 -3.88
C VAL A 119 -20.23 17.77 -4.92
N PRO A 120 -19.71 18.89 -5.42
CA PRO A 120 -20.38 19.68 -6.46
C PRO A 120 -20.72 18.83 -7.67
N ILE A 121 -21.98 18.87 -8.14
CA ILE A 121 -22.39 18.22 -9.38
C ILE A 121 -21.82 18.99 -10.58
N GLY A 122 -21.23 18.29 -11.53
CA GLY A 122 -20.56 18.86 -12.70
C GLY A 122 -19.96 17.76 -13.59
N ASP A 123 -18.80 18.03 -14.16
CA ASP A 123 -18.02 17.01 -14.87
C ASP A 123 -17.29 16.09 -13.87
N PRO A 124 -17.40 14.75 -14.01
CA PRO A 124 -16.76 13.81 -13.10
C PRO A 124 -15.22 13.90 -13.07
N GLU A 125 -14.56 14.14 -14.20
CA GLU A 125 -13.09 14.19 -14.27
C GLU A 125 -12.55 15.53 -13.74
N GLU A 126 -13.22 16.65 -14.01
CA GLU A 126 -12.92 17.93 -13.37
C GLU A 126 -13.11 17.84 -11.85
N THR A 127 -14.19 17.20 -11.41
CA THR A 127 -14.47 16.99 -9.99
C THR A 127 -13.41 16.12 -9.34
N LYS A 128 -13.04 15.01 -9.98
CA LYS A 128 -11.96 14.13 -9.52
C LYS A 128 -10.64 14.91 -9.37
N THR A 129 -10.29 15.72 -10.37
CA THR A 129 -9.10 16.58 -10.33
C THR A 129 -9.14 17.54 -9.14
N MET A 130 -10.27 18.22 -8.94
CA MET A 130 -10.47 19.13 -7.80
C MET A 130 -10.34 18.42 -6.44
N LEU A 131 -10.86 17.19 -6.32
CA LEU A 131 -10.73 16.38 -5.11
C LEU A 131 -9.25 16.01 -4.87
N CYS A 132 -8.54 15.52 -5.89
CA CYS A 132 -7.11 15.24 -5.81
C CYS A 132 -6.34 16.47 -5.31
N ASP A 133 -6.51 17.63 -5.93
CA ASP A 133 -5.84 18.88 -5.56
C ASP A 133 -6.14 19.33 -4.12
N THR A 134 -7.35 19.03 -3.64
CA THR A 134 -7.77 19.35 -2.27
C THR A 134 -6.97 18.56 -1.24
N PHE A 135 -6.64 17.30 -1.52
CA PHE A 135 -6.01 16.37 -0.57
C PHE A 135 -4.50 16.15 -0.80
N LEU A 136 -3.94 16.48 -1.96
CA LEU A 136 -2.52 16.34 -2.28
C LEU A 136 -1.58 17.00 -1.26
N LYS A 137 -2.03 18.06 -0.58
CA LYS A 137 -1.25 18.72 0.49
C LYS A 137 -0.98 17.82 1.70
N PHE A 138 -1.77 16.77 1.89
CA PHE A 138 -1.68 15.84 3.02
C PHE A 138 -0.88 14.57 2.71
N GLY A 139 -0.68 14.25 1.43
CA GLY A 139 -0.07 13.00 1.03
C GLY A 139 -0.32 12.67 -0.44
N ASP A 140 0.11 11.48 -0.83
CA ASP A 140 -0.05 10.97 -2.20
C ASP A 140 -1.45 10.37 -2.37
N ILE A 141 -2.09 10.67 -3.49
CA ILE A 141 -3.39 10.10 -3.85
C ILE A 141 -3.16 8.78 -4.57
N LEU A 142 -3.54 7.67 -3.95
CA LEU A 142 -3.44 6.35 -4.58
C LEU A 142 -4.62 6.09 -5.51
N ASP A 143 -5.79 6.59 -5.14
CA ASP A 143 -7.01 6.44 -5.93
C ASP A 143 -8.01 7.54 -5.58
N CYS A 144 -8.85 7.90 -6.54
CA CYS A 144 -9.93 8.87 -6.38
C CYS A 144 -11.05 8.55 -7.35
N LYS A 145 -12.26 8.35 -6.83
CA LYS A 145 -13.44 8.04 -7.63
C LYS A 145 -14.61 8.92 -7.24
N VAL A 146 -15.20 9.55 -8.23
CA VAL A 146 -16.50 10.21 -8.13
C VAL A 146 -17.58 9.15 -8.35
N HIS A 147 -18.56 9.08 -7.45
CA HIS A 147 -19.67 8.15 -7.61
C HIS A 147 -20.73 8.74 -8.53
N VAL A 148 -21.06 7.96 -9.56
CA VAL A 148 -22.15 8.22 -10.50
C VAL A 148 -23.30 7.23 -10.26
N THR A 149 -24.47 7.52 -10.79
CA THR A 149 -25.62 6.61 -10.85
C THR A 149 -25.26 5.34 -11.61
N GLU A 150 -26.04 4.27 -11.43
CA GLU A 150 -25.76 2.97 -12.07
C GLU A 150 -25.71 3.05 -13.60
N ASP A 151 -26.54 3.92 -14.18
CA ASP A 151 -26.57 4.23 -15.61
C ASP A 151 -25.46 5.19 -16.07
N GLY A 152 -24.59 5.63 -15.15
CA GLY A 152 -23.49 6.56 -15.39
C GLY A 152 -23.93 8.00 -15.73
N SER A 153 -25.22 8.29 -15.72
CA SER A 153 -25.78 9.53 -16.27
C SER A 153 -25.58 10.74 -15.36
N TRP A 154 -25.51 10.52 -14.04
CA TRP A 154 -25.46 11.61 -13.06
C TRP A 154 -24.49 11.33 -11.92
N MET A 155 -23.79 12.36 -11.46
CA MET A 155 -23.05 12.28 -10.20
C MET A 155 -24.01 12.18 -9.02
N THR A 156 -23.66 11.37 -8.03
CA THR A 156 -24.45 11.17 -6.79
C THR A 156 -24.18 12.24 -5.73
N GLY A 157 -23.22 13.15 -5.98
CA GLY A 157 -22.73 14.10 -4.97
C GLY A 157 -21.83 13.44 -3.91
N SER A 158 -21.37 12.22 -4.15
CA SER A 158 -20.42 11.51 -3.29
C SER A 158 -19.18 11.05 -4.06
N ALA A 159 -18.08 10.85 -3.34
CA ALA A 159 -16.82 10.36 -3.87
C ALA A 159 -16.03 9.64 -2.78
N TYR A 160 -14.99 8.91 -3.17
CA TYR A 160 -13.95 8.48 -2.25
C TYR A 160 -12.56 8.91 -2.72
N VAL A 161 -11.67 9.11 -1.75
CA VAL A 161 -10.24 9.33 -1.97
C VAL A 161 -9.47 8.35 -1.10
N LEU A 162 -8.52 7.65 -1.71
CA LEU A 162 -7.55 6.81 -1.03
C LEU A 162 -6.24 7.59 -0.89
N LEU A 163 -5.97 8.07 0.33
CA LEU A 163 -4.87 8.99 0.64
C LEU A 163 -3.78 8.28 1.42
N LEU A 164 -2.58 8.26 0.86
CA LEU A 164 -1.37 7.84 1.54
C LEU A 164 -0.74 9.06 2.26
N ALA A 165 -1.07 9.24 3.53
CA ALA A 165 -0.78 10.48 4.26
C ALA A 165 0.66 10.54 4.80
N TYR A 166 1.30 11.70 4.67
CA TYR A 166 2.63 11.94 5.21
C TYR A 166 2.66 11.89 6.75
N LYS A 167 3.79 11.45 7.33
CA LYS A 167 3.98 11.28 8.80
C LYS A 167 3.49 12.46 9.65
N ARG A 168 3.71 13.69 9.19
CA ARG A 168 3.28 14.92 9.91
C ARG A 168 1.75 15.07 10.02
N TYR A 169 0.98 14.32 9.25
CA TYR A 169 -0.48 14.36 9.19
C TYR A 169 -1.09 13.08 9.75
N ASN A 170 -1.14 13.00 11.08
CA ASN A 170 -1.81 11.92 11.78
C ASN A 170 -3.24 12.34 12.15
N PHE A 171 -4.17 12.10 11.22
CA PHE A 171 -5.59 12.34 11.48
C PHE A 171 -6.11 11.26 12.42
N LYS A 172 -6.56 11.66 13.61
CA LYS A 172 -7.39 10.77 14.43
C LYS A 172 -8.59 10.37 13.58
N SER A 173 -8.82 9.07 13.39
CA SER A 173 -10.04 8.57 12.75
C SER A 173 -11.21 8.95 13.64
N LYS A 174 -11.75 10.15 13.43
CA LYS A 174 -12.93 10.62 14.12
C LYS A 174 -14.10 9.96 13.42
N LYS A 175 -15.01 9.34 14.19
CA LYS A 175 -16.31 8.86 13.70
C LYS A 175 -17.17 9.95 13.05
N TYR A 176 -16.70 11.21 13.04
CA TYR A 176 -17.43 12.39 12.63
C TYR A 176 -16.99 12.90 11.27
N THR A 177 -17.98 13.20 10.43
CA THR A 177 -17.83 13.95 9.20
C THR A 177 -17.53 15.41 9.52
N HIS A 178 -16.53 16.02 8.88
CA HIS A 178 -16.18 17.43 9.07
C HIS A 178 -16.25 18.17 7.73
N ARG A 179 -16.45 19.49 7.78
CA ARG A 179 -16.45 20.32 6.57
C ARG A 179 -15.01 20.67 6.20
N SER A 180 -14.65 20.47 4.93
CA SER A 180 -13.37 20.86 4.34
C SER A 180 -13.64 21.85 3.21
N LEU A 181 -12.83 22.90 3.12
CA LEU A 181 -12.86 23.81 1.98
C LEU A 181 -12.13 23.15 0.82
N ALA A 182 -12.86 22.81 -0.23
CA ALA A 182 -12.32 22.25 -1.45
C ALA A 182 -11.61 23.33 -2.28
N LYS A 183 -10.75 22.92 -3.21
CA LYS A 183 -10.03 23.83 -4.10
C LYS A 183 -10.93 24.70 -4.98
N SER A 184 -12.16 24.24 -5.25
CA SER A 184 -13.21 25.03 -5.91
C SER A 184 -13.76 26.19 -5.07
N GLY A 185 -13.37 26.32 -3.80
CA GLY A 185 -13.93 27.30 -2.87
C GLY A 185 -15.25 26.88 -2.23
N ARG A 186 -15.74 25.67 -2.52
CA ARG A 186 -16.95 25.10 -1.90
C ARG A 186 -16.60 24.23 -0.71
N TYR A 187 -17.49 24.19 0.29
CA TYR A 187 -17.35 23.27 1.40
C TYR A 187 -17.87 21.89 1.03
N ILE A 188 -17.01 20.88 1.15
CA ILE A 188 -17.36 19.46 1.06
C ILE A 188 -17.38 18.84 2.47
N ARG A 189 -18.11 17.75 2.64
CA ARG A 189 -18.11 16.97 3.87
C ARG A 189 -17.19 15.77 3.72
N VAL A 190 -16.27 15.56 4.66
CA VAL A 190 -15.27 14.50 4.60
C VAL A 190 -15.34 13.65 5.86
N LYS A 191 -15.41 12.34 5.68
CA LYS A 191 -15.34 11.33 6.74
C LYS A 191 -14.08 10.49 6.53
N TRP A 192 -13.24 10.42 7.57
CA TRP A 192 -12.04 9.59 7.58
C TRP A 192 -12.42 8.17 8.02
N SER A 193 -12.80 7.33 7.07
CA SER A 193 -13.52 6.08 7.33
C SER A 193 -12.64 4.90 7.73
N LYS A 194 -11.43 4.80 7.17
CA LYS A 194 -10.45 3.75 7.54
C LYS A 194 -9.07 4.38 7.70
N LYS A 195 -8.36 3.97 8.75
CA LYS A 195 -6.95 4.29 8.99
C LYS A 195 -6.21 2.96 9.06
N VAL A 196 -5.34 2.69 8.08
CA VAL A 196 -4.51 1.47 8.05
C VAL A 196 -3.05 1.89 8.20
N PRO A 197 -2.28 1.30 9.13
CA PRO A 197 -0.85 1.58 9.25
C PRO A 197 -0.09 1.12 8.00
N VAL A 198 0.94 1.88 7.64
CA VAL A 198 1.98 1.47 6.71
C VAL A 198 3.19 1.06 7.53
N TYR A 199 3.66 -0.17 7.34
CA TYR A 199 4.71 -0.76 8.16
C TYR A 199 6.09 -0.47 7.59
N TYR A 200 6.96 0.07 8.43
CA TYR A 200 8.28 0.55 8.03
C TYR A 200 9.42 -0.40 8.39
N PRO A 201 10.52 -0.39 7.61
CA PRO A 201 11.77 -0.95 8.05
C PRO A 201 12.14 -0.43 9.44
N VAL A 202 12.56 -1.34 10.32
CA VAL A 202 13.16 -0.97 11.60
C VAL A 202 14.43 -0.17 11.29
N PRO A 203 14.63 1.03 11.87
CA PRO A 203 15.88 1.75 11.74
C PRO A 203 17.02 0.83 12.19
N ASN A 204 18.05 0.68 11.38
CA ASN A 204 19.23 -0.11 11.76
C ASN A 204 19.70 0.36 13.15
N GLN A 205 19.71 -0.55 14.13
CA GLN A 205 20.42 -0.35 15.38
C GLN A 205 21.93 -0.39 15.12
#